data_AF-A0A7C3XX30-F1
#
_entry.id   AF-A0A7C3XX30-F1
#
_cell.length_a   1.000
_cell.length_b   1.000
_cell.length_c   1.000
_cell.angle_alpha   90.00
_cell.angle_beta   90.00
_cell.angle_gamma   90.00
#
_symmetry.space_group_name_H-M   'P 1'
#
loop_
_entity.id
_entity.type
_entity.pdbx_description
1 polymer ?
#
loop_
_entity_poly.entity_id
_entity_poly.type
_entity_poly.pdbx_seq_one_letter_code
_entity_poly.pdbx_strand_id
1 'polypeptide(L)'
;MMAGVQDLALHYRIILWSAVLIALTVGGFALAAWMKRRLHRTDGSDGEEGFTLSDLRKLHRNGHMTTEEFERAKSALLASINKRQKSP
;
A
#
# COMPACT_ATOMS: atom_id res chain seq x y z
N MET A 1 -12.32 43.62 35.49
CA MET A 1 -11.80 42.24 35.62
C MET A 1 -12.80 41.21 35.04
N MET A 2 -13.20 41.33 33.76
CA MET A 2 -14.19 40.41 33.13
C MET A 2 -13.74 39.90 31.74
N ALA A 3 -12.46 40.01 31.40
CA ALA A 3 -11.93 39.57 30.09
C ALA A 3 -11.55 38.07 30.09
N GLY A 4 -11.01 37.54 31.19
CA GLY A 4 -10.41 36.18 31.19
C GLY A 4 -11.40 35.00 31.14
N VAL A 5 -12.68 35.18 31.51
CA VAL A 5 -13.66 34.07 31.52
C VAL A 5 -14.18 33.79 30.12
N GLN A 6 -14.30 34.82 29.28
CA GLN A 6 -14.74 34.66 27.88
C GLN A 6 -13.66 33.98 27.04
N ASP A 7 -12.39 34.27 27.31
CA ASP A 7 -11.27 33.55 26.74
C ASP A 7 -11.40 32.05 27.04
N LEU A 8 -11.51 31.62 28.30
CA LEU A 8 -11.59 30.18 28.61
C LEU A 8 -12.70 29.43 27.83
N ALA A 9 -13.88 30.04 27.70
CA ALA A 9 -14.99 29.46 26.95
C ALA A 9 -14.72 29.40 25.43
N LEU A 10 -14.09 30.44 24.88
CA LEU A 10 -13.71 30.50 23.47
C LEU A 10 -12.60 29.48 23.15
N HIS A 11 -11.59 29.38 24.00
CA HIS A 11 -10.47 28.45 23.88
C HIS A 11 -10.96 26.99 23.96
N TYR A 12 -11.88 26.68 24.88
CA TYR A 12 -12.44 25.33 24.99
C TYR A 12 -13.18 24.92 23.73
N ARG A 13 -13.97 25.83 23.14
CA ARG A 13 -14.69 25.59 21.89
C ARG A 13 -13.72 25.37 20.73
N ILE A 14 -12.66 26.17 20.63
CA ILE A 14 -11.64 26.05 19.58
C ILE A 14 -10.89 24.72 19.71
N ILE A 15 -10.48 24.33 20.92
CA ILE A 15 -9.77 23.07 21.17
C ILE A 15 -10.65 21.87 20.81
N LEU A 16 -11.93 21.91 21.16
CA LEU A 16 -12.86 20.83 20.85
C LEU A 16 -13.07 20.67 19.34
N TRP A 17 -13.34 21.77 18.61
CA TRP A 17 -13.47 21.73 17.16
C TRP A 17 -12.17 21.37 16.45
N SER A 18 -11.02 21.81 16.98
CA SER A 18 -9.70 21.43 16.47
C SER A 18 -9.42 19.94 16.66
N ALA A 19 -9.71 19.40 17.85
CA ALA A 19 -9.57 17.97 18.13
C ALA A 19 -10.48 17.12 17.22
N VAL A 20 -11.71 17.57 16.98
CA VAL A 20 -12.63 16.93 16.02
C VAL A 20 -12.07 16.96 14.60
N LEU A 21 -11.52 18.10 14.15
CA LEU A 21 -10.91 18.22 12.82
C LEU A 21 -9.71 17.28 12.66
N ILE A 22 -8.86 17.19 13.68
CA ILE A 22 -7.71 16.28 13.72
C ILE A 22 -8.20 14.84 13.68
N ALA A 23 -9.18 14.48 14.52
CA ALA A 23 -9.75 13.14 14.54
C ALA A 23 -10.39 12.76 13.20
N LEU A 24 -11.07 13.69 12.54
CA LEU A 24 -11.65 13.48 11.21
C LEU A 24 -10.56 13.24 10.17
N THR A 25 -9.48 14.03 10.21
CA THR A 25 -8.38 13.95 9.24
C THR A 25 -7.58 12.65 9.43
N VAL A 26 -7.20 12.36 10.68
CA VAL A 26 -6.48 11.13 11.05
C VAL A 26 -7.36 9.91 10.83
N GLY A 27 -8.65 9.99 11.17
CA GLY A 27 -9.62 8.92 10.96
C GLY A 27 -9.84 8.63 9.48
N GLY A 28 -10.04 9.66 8.66
CA GLY A 28 -10.16 9.53 7.21
C GLY A 28 -8.90 8.94 6.57
N PHE A 29 -7.73 9.42 6.98
CA PHE A 29 -6.46 8.88 6.51
C PHE A 29 -6.24 7.43 6.96
N ALA A 30 -6.54 7.11 8.22
CA ALA A 30 -6.42 5.76 8.76
C ALA A 30 -7.37 4.79 8.06
N LEU A 31 -8.61 5.21 7.80
CA LEU A 31 -9.61 4.41 7.10
C LEU A 31 -9.21 4.18 5.64
N ALA A 32 -8.74 5.22 4.96
CA ALA A 32 -8.20 5.12 3.60
C ALA A 32 -6.96 4.22 3.54
N ALA A 33 -6.04 4.35 4.49
CA ALA A 33 -4.85 3.51 4.61
C ALA A 33 -5.22 2.06 4.92
N TRP A 34 -6.22 1.82 5.78
CA TRP A 34 -6.69 0.48 6.11
C TRP A 34 -7.39 -0.17 4.91
N MET A 35 -8.21 0.58 4.18
CA MET A 35 -8.85 0.12 2.94
C MET A 35 -7.82 -0.17 1.85
N LYS A 36 -6.84 0.73 1.66
CA LYS A 36 -5.73 0.52 0.71
C LYS A 36 -4.93 -0.73 1.09
N ARG A 37 -4.60 -0.93 2.37
CA ARG A 37 -3.94 -2.16 2.85
C ARG A 37 -4.79 -3.41 2.63
N ARG A 38 -6.11 -3.32 2.81
CA ARG A 38 -7.03 -4.45 2.61
C ARG A 38 -7.06 -4.86 1.14
N LEU A 39 -7.05 -3.90 0.22
CA LEU A 39 -7.06 -4.14 -1.23
C LEU A 39 -5.67 -4.58 -1.75
N HIS A 40 -4.58 -3.92 -1.35
CA HIS A 40 -3.21 -4.34 -1.71
C HIS A 40 -2.84 -5.74 -1.19
N ARG A 41 -3.48 -6.23 -0.11
CA ARG A 41 -3.33 -7.63 0.31
C ARG A 41 -3.91 -8.65 -0.68
N THR A 42 -4.80 -8.24 -1.58
CA THR A 42 -5.32 -9.11 -2.66
C THR A 42 -4.41 -9.07 -3.90
N ASP A 43 -3.66 -7.98 -4.09
CA ASP A 43 -2.70 -7.81 -5.18
C ASP A 43 -1.24 -8.15 -4.79
N GLY A 44 -1.02 -8.78 -3.63
CA GLY A 44 0.16 -9.62 -3.37
C GLY A 44 1.56 -9.09 -3.77
N SER A 45 1.79 -7.78 -3.81
CA SER A 45 3.05 -7.18 -4.29
C SER A 45 3.85 -6.47 -3.20
N ASP A 46 3.45 -6.58 -1.93
CA ASP A 46 4.24 -6.10 -0.78
C ASP A 46 5.29 -7.15 -0.32
N GLY A 47 5.90 -7.87 -1.27
CA GLY A 47 6.89 -8.91 -1.00
C GLY A 47 8.05 -9.00 -2.01
N GLU A 48 7.79 -8.71 -3.28
CA GLU A 48 8.84 -8.45 -4.28
C GLU A 48 8.23 -7.49 -5.31
N GLU A 49 8.77 -6.27 -5.45
CA GLU A 49 8.46 -5.33 -6.54
C GLU A 49 8.96 -5.86 -7.91
N GLY A 50 8.75 -7.14 -8.19
CA GLY A 50 9.29 -7.89 -9.31
C GLY A 50 8.19 -8.61 -10.07
N PHE A 51 8.34 -8.65 -11.39
CA PHE A 51 7.52 -9.44 -12.29
C PHE A 51 7.48 -10.91 -11.83
N THR A 52 6.30 -11.49 -11.60
CA THR A 52 6.17 -12.85 -11.04
C THR A 52 6.01 -13.92 -12.13
N LEU A 53 6.19 -15.20 -11.77
CA LEU A 53 5.87 -16.32 -12.68
C LEU A 53 4.40 -16.33 -13.11
N SER A 54 3.50 -15.83 -12.26
CA SER A 54 2.07 -15.73 -12.55
C SER A 54 1.82 -14.71 -13.66
N ASP A 55 2.51 -13.57 -13.61
CA ASP A 55 2.39 -12.51 -14.61
C ASP A 55 3.02 -12.93 -15.95
N LEU A 56 4.15 -13.64 -15.93
CA LEU A 56 4.75 -14.23 -17.12
C LEU A 56 3.79 -15.23 -17.81
N ARG A 57 3.13 -16.09 -17.01
CA ARG A 57 2.15 -17.05 -17.53
C ARG A 57 0.90 -16.37 -18.11
N LYS A 58 0.41 -15.31 -17.47
CA LYS A 58 -0.71 -14.50 -18.00
C LYS A 58 -0.32 -13.84 -19.33
N LEU A 59 0.88 -13.30 -19.43
CA LEU A 59 1.37 -12.62 -20.63
C LEU A 59 1.53 -13.57 -21.83
N HIS A 60 2.00 -14.81 -21.58
CA HIS A 60 2.02 -15.89 -22.59
C HIS A 60 0.62 -16.30 -23.03
N ARG A 61 -0.30 -16.51 -22.09
CA ARG A 61 -1.69 -16.88 -22.40
C ARG A 61 -2.43 -15.80 -23.20
N ASN A 62 -2.09 -14.54 -22.98
CA ASN A 62 -2.66 -13.39 -23.69
C ASN A 62 -2.03 -13.18 -25.09
N GLY A 63 -1.06 -14.02 -25.49
CA GLY A 63 -0.44 -13.96 -26.82
C GLY A 63 0.57 -12.83 -27.00
N HIS A 64 1.01 -12.18 -25.92
CA HIS A 64 2.00 -11.10 -25.97
C HIS A 64 3.46 -11.59 -26.00
N MET A 65 3.68 -12.90 -25.93
CA MET A 65 5.00 -13.52 -26.11
C MET A 65 4.84 -14.90 -26.73
N THR A 66 5.88 -15.34 -27.44
CA THR A 66 5.96 -16.69 -27.96
C THR A 66 6.32 -17.69 -26.85
N THR A 67 6.06 -18.98 -27.07
CA THR A 67 6.40 -20.04 -26.12
C THR A 67 7.91 -20.14 -25.87
N GLU A 68 8.72 -19.85 -26.87
CA GLU A 68 10.19 -19.84 -26.76
C GLU A 68 10.68 -18.71 -25.84
N GLU A 69 10.11 -17.51 -26.01
CA GLU A 69 10.39 -16.36 -25.14
C GLU A 69 9.92 -16.61 -23.70
N PHE A 70 8.76 -17.26 -23.54
CA PHE A 70 8.23 -17.64 -22.24
C PHE A 70 9.19 -18.56 -21.47
N GLU A 71 9.66 -19.65 -22.09
CA GLU A 71 10.55 -20.60 -21.40
C GLU A 71 11.91 -19.95 -21.05
N ARG A 72 12.43 -19.08 -21.92
CA ARG A 72 13.64 -18.31 -21.62
C ARG A 72 13.43 -17.37 -20.43
N ALA A 73 12.35 -16.59 -20.42
CA ALA A 73 12.05 -15.67 -19.33
C ALA A 73 11.77 -16.40 -18.00
N LYS A 74 11.07 -17.54 -18.04
CA LYS A 74 10.76 -18.39 -16.90
C LYS A 74 12.03 -18.96 -16.26
N SER A 75 12.97 -19.46 -17.07
CA SER A 75 14.25 -19.97 -16.58
C SER A 75 15.08 -18.88 -15.88
N ALA A 76 15.12 -17.67 -16.44
CA ALA A 76 15.83 -16.54 -15.86
C ALA A 76 15.22 -16.11 -14.51
N LEU A 77 13.89 -16.12 -14.39
CA LEU A 77 13.19 -15.78 -13.16
C LEU A 77 13.40 -16.85 -12.07
N LEU A 78 13.36 -18.13 -12.42
CA LEU A 78 13.63 -19.21 -11.47
C LEU A 78 15.08 -19.17 -10.96
N ALA A 79 16.03 -18.83 -11.83
CA ALA A 79 17.42 -18.67 -11.46
C ALA A 79 17.63 -17.51 -10.47
N SER A 80 16.94 -16.38 -10.64
CA SER A 80 17.04 -15.23 -9.72
C SER A 80 16.41 -15.53 -8.35
N ILE A 81 15.27 -16.23 -8.32
CA ILE A 81 14.63 -16.70 -7.08
C ILE A 81 15.55 -17.67 -6.33
N ASN A 82 16.09 -18.67 -7.02
CA ASN A 82 17.01 -19.64 -6.41
C ASN A 82 18.30 -18.97 -5.90
N LYS A 83 18.81 -17.95 -6.62
CA LYS A 83 19.98 -17.17 -6.19
C LYS A 83 19.69 -16.36 -4.92
N ARG A 84 18.50 -15.75 -4.79
CA ARG A 84 18.08 -15.08 -3.54
C ARG A 84 17.94 -16.04 -2.36
N GLN A 85 17.44 -17.26 -2.61
CA GLN A 85 17.27 -18.30 -1.59
C GLN A 85 18.61 -18.90 -1.10
N LYS A 86 19.68 -18.85 -1.90
CA LYS A 86 21.00 -19.41 -1.56
C LYS A 86 21.99 -18.39 -0.96
N SER A 87 21.52 -17.23 -0.50
CA SER A 87 22.37 -16.28 0.25
C SER A 87 22.09 -16.47 1.75
N PRO A 88 23.04 -16.99 2.55
CA PRO A 88 22.93 -17.01 4.01
C PRO A 88 23.01 -15.60 4.59
#